data_AF-A0A060X037-F1
#
_entry.id   AF-A0A060X037-F1
#
_cell.length_a   1.000
_cell.length_b   1.000
_cell.length_c   1.000
_cell.angle_alpha   90.00
_cell.angle_beta   90.00
_cell.angle_gamma   90.00
#
_symmetry.space_group_name_H-M   'P 1'
#
loop_
_entity.id
_entity.type
_entity.pdbx_description
1 polymer ?
#
loop_
_entity_poly.entity_id
_entity_poly.type
_entity_poly.pdbx_seq_one_letter_code
_entity_poly.pdbx_strand_id
1 'polypeptide(L)'
;MIHVNGNGHTVRCITYLKKQLMIIINFLVCFPHMSHSLQCGSNYAYLEQLESLLARGRSIPVRLDPLPQVESQVASARAWRERTARTFLKKNSTYTLLQVLSPHVDIGIYGNSKSKRRRVKELLEKERGLDLEGLGDLDESYEDACDPAIVVAAFKSKEQKEVEAIHSLRAANLAKMAMSDRIEEVKFCLCRKTASGFMLQCELCKDWFHGACVPLPKAGSQKKLMVSAGSQGNSKEAKFLCPLCQRSRRPRLETILSLLVSLQKLPVRLPEGEALQCLTERAMGWQDRARQALATNELSSALAKLSVLSQKMVEQAAREKTEKIINAELQKAAANPDLQGHIQTFQQAGFSRAASPRQSVDYDDEETDSDEDIRETYGYDMKVLWCGLLTRNYTTTRFQFNSVY
;
A
#
# COMPACT_ATOMS: atom_id res chain seq x y z
N MET A 1 41.70 44.89 -22.12
CA MET A 1 41.65 46.35 -21.84
C MET A 1 41.30 46.58 -20.37
N ILE A 2 42.26 46.70 -19.46
CA ILE A 2 42.05 47.43 -18.19
C ILE A 2 43.34 48.18 -17.90
N HIS A 3 43.29 49.51 -18.05
CA HIS A 3 44.37 50.42 -17.69
C HIS A 3 44.41 50.52 -16.16
N VAL A 4 45.62 50.39 -15.61
CA VAL A 4 45.88 50.25 -14.17
C VAL A 4 45.79 51.60 -13.48
N ASN A 5 44.91 51.74 -12.49
CA ASN A 5 44.98 52.76 -11.44
C ASN A 5 44.44 52.18 -10.12
N GLY A 6 45.27 52.15 -9.06
CA GLY A 6 44.87 51.98 -7.66
C GLY A 6 44.89 50.55 -7.08
N ASN A 7 45.95 50.24 -6.31
CA ASN A 7 46.41 48.94 -5.80
C ASN A 7 45.57 48.27 -4.66
N GLY A 8 44.27 48.08 -4.84
CA GLY A 8 43.50 47.23 -3.91
C GLY A 8 42.15 46.77 -4.46
N HIS A 9 41.46 47.67 -5.16
CA HIS A 9 40.21 47.35 -5.85
C HIS A 9 40.46 46.54 -7.12
N THR A 10 41.54 46.82 -7.86
CA THR A 10 41.94 46.06 -9.05
C THR A 10 42.36 44.63 -8.70
N VAL A 11 43.09 44.41 -7.60
CA VAL A 11 43.48 43.06 -7.16
C VAL A 11 42.26 42.25 -6.71
N ARG A 12 41.30 42.88 -5.99
CA ARG A 12 40.01 42.27 -5.64
C ARG A 12 39.15 41.97 -6.87
N CYS A 13 39.10 42.87 -7.86
CA CYS A 13 38.42 42.61 -9.13
C CYS A 13 39.07 41.48 -9.93
N ILE A 14 40.39 41.41 -10.01
CA ILE A 14 41.10 40.36 -10.75
C ILE A 14 40.95 39.01 -10.04
N THR A 15 41.03 38.96 -8.71
CA THR A 15 40.77 37.72 -7.96
C THR A 15 39.30 37.28 -8.02
N TYR A 16 38.35 38.22 -7.99
CA TYR A 16 36.93 37.95 -8.22
C TYR A 16 36.69 37.42 -9.64
N LEU A 17 37.25 38.06 -10.66
CA LEU A 17 37.16 37.61 -12.05
C LEU A 17 37.86 36.26 -12.27
N LYS A 18 39.01 36.01 -11.64
CA LYS A 18 39.68 34.70 -11.69
C LYS A 18 38.86 33.61 -10.99
N LYS A 19 38.24 33.89 -9.84
CA LYS A 19 37.32 32.97 -9.17
C LYS A 19 36.09 32.70 -10.03
N GLN A 20 35.49 33.74 -10.60
CA GLN A 20 34.34 33.60 -11.49
C GLN A 20 34.69 32.82 -12.75
N LEU A 21 35.87 33.08 -13.33
CA LEU A 21 36.38 32.37 -14.49
C LEU A 21 36.72 30.91 -14.17
N MET A 22 37.30 30.60 -13.01
CA MET A 22 37.49 29.21 -12.56
C MET A 22 36.16 28.49 -12.29
N ILE A 23 35.16 29.17 -11.73
CA ILE A 23 33.82 28.61 -11.55
C ILE A 23 33.17 28.34 -12.90
N ILE A 24 33.30 29.28 -13.86
CA ILE A 24 32.81 29.14 -15.23
C ILE A 24 33.54 28.00 -15.95
N ILE A 25 34.87 27.91 -15.85
CA ILE A 25 35.67 26.86 -16.47
C ILE A 25 35.33 25.50 -15.84
N ASN A 26 35.30 25.38 -14.51
CA ASN A 26 34.93 24.12 -13.85
C ASN A 26 33.49 23.72 -14.17
N PHE A 27 32.56 24.67 -14.23
CA PHE A 27 31.19 24.40 -14.66
C PHE A 27 31.18 23.96 -16.13
N LEU A 28 31.82 24.68 -17.05
CA LEU A 28 31.86 24.35 -18.49
C LEU A 28 32.70 23.11 -18.83
N VAL A 29 33.61 22.65 -17.96
CA VAL A 29 34.39 21.41 -18.14
C VAL A 29 33.66 20.21 -17.55
N CYS A 30 33.01 20.35 -16.39
CA CYS A 30 32.24 19.27 -15.78
C CYS A 30 30.82 19.12 -16.36
N PHE A 31 30.22 20.20 -16.86
CA PHE A 31 28.86 20.22 -17.37
C PHE A 31 28.69 19.39 -18.65
N PRO A 32 29.58 19.43 -19.66
CA PRO A 32 29.52 18.55 -20.83
C PRO A 32 29.66 17.08 -20.44
N HIS A 33 30.57 16.76 -19.51
CA HIS A 33 30.73 15.38 -19.02
C HIS A 33 29.44 14.89 -18.34
N MET A 34 28.84 15.73 -17.50
CA MET A 34 27.60 15.39 -16.78
C MET A 34 26.36 15.41 -17.68
N SER A 35 26.28 16.32 -18.67
CA SER A 35 25.22 16.30 -19.69
C SER A 35 25.36 15.14 -20.68
N HIS A 36 26.60 14.70 -20.95
CA HIS A 36 26.86 13.51 -21.74
C HIS A 36 26.54 12.24 -20.93
N SER A 37 26.74 12.23 -19.61
CA SER A 37 26.20 11.19 -18.69
C SER A 37 24.66 11.20 -18.62
N LEU A 38 24.01 12.34 -18.86
CA LEU A 38 22.55 12.44 -18.99
C LEU A 38 22.00 11.90 -20.32
N GLN A 39 22.86 11.66 -21.32
CA GLN A 39 22.47 11.19 -22.67
C GLN A 39 23.15 9.90 -23.12
N CYS A 40 24.20 9.43 -22.44
CA CYS A 40 24.91 8.18 -22.70
C CYS A 40 24.80 7.28 -21.47
N GLY A 41 24.24 6.09 -21.67
CA GLY A 41 23.68 5.24 -20.61
C GLY A 41 24.64 4.86 -19.48
N SER A 42 24.19 5.09 -18.25
CA SER A 42 23.96 4.00 -17.27
C SER A 42 23.44 4.50 -15.92
N ASN A 43 23.55 5.79 -15.58
CA ASN A 43 22.98 6.35 -14.35
C ASN A 43 22.60 7.83 -14.47
N TYR A 44 21.30 8.16 -14.34
CA TYR A 44 20.86 9.56 -14.23
C TYR A 44 21.22 10.15 -12.86
N ALA A 45 21.50 11.46 -12.81
CA ALA A 45 21.76 12.17 -11.56
C ALA A 45 20.50 12.28 -10.68
N TYR A 46 20.70 12.41 -9.37
CA TYR A 46 19.62 12.66 -8.41
C TYR A 46 19.10 14.11 -8.51
N LEU A 47 17.81 14.29 -8.21
CA LEU A 47 17.16 15.59 -8.22
C LEU A 47 17.92 16.66 -7.42
N GLU A 48 18.42 16.33 -6.22
CA GLU A 48 19.15 17.27 -5.37
C GLU A 48 20.45 17.76 -6.01
N GLN A 49 21.15 16.87 -6.74
CA GLN A 49 22.36 17.24 -7.49
C GLN A 49 22.01 18.23 -8.60
N LEU A 50 20.94 17.98 -9.36
CA LEU A 50 20.48 18.90 -10.41
C LEU A 50 20.03 20.24 -9.82
N GLU A 51 19.35 20.26 -8.67
CA GLU A 51 18.94 21.48 -7.98
C GLU A 51 20.15 22.32 -7.52
N SER A 52 21.18 21.66 -6.97
CA SER A 52 22.46 22.30 -6.61
C SER A 52 23.19 22.87 -7.83
N LEU A 53 23.20 22.12 -8.94
CA LEU A 53 23.78 22.57 -10.20
C LEU A 53 23.04 23.78 -10.78
N LEU A 54 21.70 23.81 -10.71
CA LEU A 54 20.91 24.97 -11.12
C LEU A 54 21.21 26.20 -10.26
N ALA A 55 21.32 26.03 -8.94
CA ALA A 55 21.66 27.13 -8.03
C ALA A 55 23.04 27.72 -8.36
N ARG A 56 24.02 26.87 -8.66
CA ARG A 56 25.37 27.28 -9.09
C ARG A 56 25.38 27.86 -10.51
N GLY A 57 24.58 27.33 -11.43
CA GLY A 57 24.48 27.83 -12.80
C GLY A 57 23.87 29.22 -12.87
N ARG A 58 22.85 29.51 -12.05
CA ARG A 58 22.19 30.82 -12.00
C ARG A 58 23.06 31.94 -11.41
N SER A 59 24.07 31.61 -10.61
CA SER A 59 25.00 32.59 -10.04
C SER A 59 26.13 32.97 -11.01
N ILE A 60 26.19 32.34 -12.18
CA ILE A 60 27.15 32.65 -13.24
C ILE A 60 26.57 33.74 -14.15
N PRO A 61 27.22 34.91 -14.30
CA PRO A 61 26.75 36.04 -15.11
C PRO A 61 27.05 35.83 -16.61
N VAL A 62 26.81 34.63 -17.12
CA VAL A 62 27.00 34.24 -18.52
C VAL A 62 25.83 33.34 -18.92
N ARG A 63 25.34 33.48 -20.15
CA ARG A 63 24.30 32.60 -20.68
C ARG A 63 24.84 31.19 -20.82
N LEU A 64 24.25 30.27 -20.06
CA LEU A 64 24.50 28.83 -20.15
C LEU A 64 23.36 28.21 -20.95
N ASP A 65 23.60 27.94 -22.24
CA ASP A 65 22.57 27.39 -23.14
C ASP A 65 21.88 26.10 -22.66
N PRO A 66 22.55 25.19 -21.93
CA PRO A 66 21.88 24.00 -21.40
C PRO A 66 21.05 24.22 -20.11
N LEU A 67 21.18 25.38 -19.45
CA LEU A 67 20.53 25.64 -18.15
C LEU A 67 18.99 25.52 -18.22
N PRO A 68 18.30 26.06 -19.25
CA PRO A 68 16.85 25.90 -19.38
C PRO A 68 16.40 24.43 -19.52
N GLN A 69 17.21 23.58 -20.13
CA GLN A 69 16.92 22.15 -20.25
C GLN A 69 16.93 21.46 -18.89
N VAL A 70 17.96 21.72 -18.07
CA VAL A 70 18.07 21.19 -16.70
C VAL A 70 16.95 21.73 -15.81
N GLU A 71 16.57 23.01 -15.98
CA GLU A 71 15.43 23.60 -15.28
C GLU A 71 14.11 22.87 -15.59
N SER A 72 13.87 22.55 -16.86
CA SER A 72 12.70 21.78 -17.30
C SER A 72 12.68 20.35 -16.73
N GLN A 73 13.85 19.68 -16.67
CA GLN A 73 13.99 18.36 -16.07
C GLN A 73 13.68 18.38 -14.57
N VAL A 74 14.25 19.34 -13.83
CA VAL A 74 13.97 19.54 -12.40
C VAL A 74 12.50 19.89 -12.15
N ALA A 75 11.90 20.73 -12.99
CA ALA A 75 10.48 21.06 -12.89
C ALA A 75 9.59 19.83 -13.09
N SER A 76 9.90 19.00 -14.09
CA SER A 76 9.18 17.75 -14.39
C SER A 76 9.29 16.74 -13.24
N ALA A 77 10.49 16.60 -12.66
CA ALA A 77 10.73 15.75 -11.49
C ALA A 77 9.95 16.20 -10.25
N ARG A 78 9.96 17.51 -9.96
CA ARG A 78 9.18 18.09 -8.86
C ARG A 78 7.68 17.90 -9.05
N ALA A 79 7.18 18.08 -10.28
CA ALA A 79 5.78 17.85 -10.61
C ALA A 79 5.37 16.38 -10.41
N TRP A 80 6.25 15.44 -10.78
CA TRP A 80 6.05 14.02 -10.49
C TRP A 80 6.02 13.75 -8.98
N ARG A 81 7.01 14.26 -8.23
CA ARG A 81 7.09 14.08 -6.77
C ARG A 81 5.84 14.60 -6.06
N GLU A 82 5.36 15.78 -6.46
CA GLU A 82 4.13 16.39 -5.92
C GLU A 82 2.88 15.56 -6.24
N ARG A 83 2.76 15.05 -7.48
CA ARG A 83 1.65 14.16 -7.86
C ARG A 83 1.64 12.88 -7.04
N THR A 84 2.80 12.25 -6.87
CA THR A 84 2.96 11.06 -6.04
C THR A 84 2.65 11.36 -4.57
N ALA A 85 3.08 12.51 -4.05
CA ALA A 85 2.77 12.97 -2.71
C ALA A 85 1.25 13.09 -2.48
N ARG A 86 0.51 13.72 -3.40
CA ARG A 86 -0.95 13.83 -3.32
C ARG A 86 -1.67 12.48 -3.32
N THR A 87 -1.07 11.48 -3.95
CA THR A 87 -1.63 10.13 -4.05
C THR A 87 -1.51 9.37 -2.74
N PHE A 88 -0.35 9.49 -2.06
CA PHE A 88 -0.04 8.71 -0.85
C PHE A 88 -0.24 9.46 0.46
N LEU A 89 -0.07 10.79 0.49
CA LEU A 89 -0.12 11.57 1.74
C LEU A 89 -1.55 11.99 2.09
N LYS A 90 -1.89 11.90 3.38
CA LYS A 90 -3.13 12.48 3.91
C LYS A 90 -3.04 14.01 3.90
N LYS A 91 -4.20 14.69 3.94
CA LYS A 91 -4.22 16.15 4.19
C LYS A 91 -3.53 16.42 5.54
N ASN A 92 -2.63 17.40 5.59
CA ASN A 92 -1.85 17.77 6.78
C ASN A 92 -0.99 16.62 7.35
N SER A 93 -0.49 15.73 6.50
CA SER A 93 0.47 14.70 6.92
C SER A 93 1.75 15.33 7.45
N THR A 94 2.25 14.85 8.59
CA THR A 94 3.57 15.21 9.13
C THR A 94 4.70 14.38 8.52
N TYR A 95 4.35 13.34 7.75
CA TYR A 95 5.32 12.47 7.08
C TYR A 95 5.67 13.00 5.70
N THR A 96 6.94 12.86 5.33
CA THR A 96 7.41 13.07 3.95
C THR A 96 6.95 11.91 3.05
N LEU A 97 6.95 12.15 1.73
CA LEU A 97 6.63 11.09 0.77
C LEU A 97 7.57 9.90 0.91
N LEU A 98 8.89 10.16 1.01
CA LEU A 98 9.89 9.11 1.20
C LEU A 98 9.60 8.26 2.45
N GLN A 99 9.29 8.89 3.59
CA GLN A 99 8.95 8.17 4.83
C GLN A 99 7.72 7.27 4.71
N VAL A 100 6.77 7.63 3.84
CA VAL A 100 5.56 6.86 3.60
C VAL A 100 5.79 5.70 2.64
N LEU A 101 6.68 5.87 1.66
CA LEU A 101 7.02 4.83 0.68
C LEU A 101 8.06 3.84 1.21
N SER A 102 8.96 4.28 2.08
CA SER A 102 9.99 3.44 2.68
C SER A 102 9.46 2.58 3.84
N PRO A 103 10.08 1.40 4.08
CA PRO A 103 9.78 0.59 5.26
C PRO A 103 9.95 1.37 6.56
N HIS A 104 9.09 1.08 7.53
CA HIS A 104 9.00 1.76 8.80
C HIS A 104 10.03 1.23 9.80
N VAL A 105 10.93 2.11 10.24
CA VAL A 105 12.03 1.76 11.15
C VAL A 105 11.71 1.99 12.64
N ASP A 106 10.67 2.75 12.97
CA ASP A 106 10.36 3.16 14.35
C ASP A 106 9.19 2.38 14.99
N ILE A 107 8.94 1.15 14.53
CA ILE A 107 7.83 0.32 15.04
C ILE A 107 8.05 -0.01 16.52
N GLY A 108 7.06 0.32 17.36
CA GLY A 108 7.06 -0.01 18.78
C GLY A 108 7.72 1.04 19.67
N ILE A 109 8.31 2.09 19.09
CA ILE A 109 8.87 3.23 19.83
C ILE A 109 7.74 4.26 20.07
N TYR A 110 6.75 3.88 20.87
CA TYR A 110 5.66 4.79 21.21
C TYR A 110 5.75 5.15 22.69
N GLY A 111 6.36 6.29 23.00
CA GLY A 111 6.42 6.82 24.36
C GLY A 111 7.39 7.99 24.52
N ASN A 112 6.97 8.99 25.30
CA ASN A 112 7.72 10.21 25.58
C ASN A 112 8.88 10.02 26.58
N SER A 113 9.36 8.78 26.76
CA SER A 113 10.53 8.54 27.58
C SER A 113 11.76 9.04 26.80
N LYS A 114 12.19 10.27 27.10
CA LYS A 114 13.42 10.87 26.57
C LYS A 114 14.60 9.91 26.69
N SER A 115 14.63 9.05 27.71
CA SER A 115 15.66 8.03 27.92
C SER A 115 15.55 6.82 26.97
N LYS A 116 14.34 6.31 26.67
CA LYS A 116 14.18 5.22 25.69
C LYS A 116 14.43 5.71 24.26
N ARG A 117 14.00 6.93 23.92
CA ARG A 117 14.31 7.56 22.63
C ARG A 117 15.80 7.88 22.50
N ARG A 118 16.48 8.33 23.56
CA ARG A 118 17.94 8.54 23.58
C ARG A 118 18.69 7.22 23.41
N ARG A 119 18.31 6.15 24.12
CA ARG A 119 18.96 4.84 23.99
C ARG A 119 18.76 4.19 22.62
N VAL A 120 17.57 4.35 22.01
CA VAL A 120 17.34 3.85 20.63
C VAL A 120 18.01 4.74 19.59
N LYS A 121 17.99 6.07 19.77
CA LYS A 121 18.76 7.01 18.93
C LYS A 121 20.26 6.74 19.02
N GLU A 122 20.78 6.43 20.20
CA GLU A 122 22.18 6.06 20.46
C GLU A 122 22.54 4.70 19.86
N LEU A 123 21.63 3.71 19.87
CA LEU A 123 21.83 2.43 19.17
C LEU A 123 21.77 2.58 17.64
N LEU A 124 20.87 3.42 17.12
CA LEU A 124 20.79 3.78 15.69
C LEU A 124 21.99 4.63 15.25
N GLU A 125 22.47 5.53 16.10
CA GLU A 125 23.69 6.32 15.88
C GLU A 125 24.95 5.44 16.01
N LYS A 126 24.92 4.36 16.79
CA LYS A 126 26.01 3.38 16.86
C LYS A 126 26.03 2.44 15.66
N GLU A 127 24.87 2.01 15.15
CA GLU A 127 24.77 1.32 13.85
C GLU A 127 25.20 2.23 12.68
N ARG A 128 24.94 3.54 12.75
CA ARG A 128 25.47 4.53 11.77
C ARG A 128 26.93 4.93 12.01
N GLY A 129 27.39 4.86 13.26
CA GLY A 129 28.73 5.30 13.68
C GLY A 129 29.82 4.29 13.40
N LEU A 130 29.47 2.99 13.34
CA LEU A 130 30.36 1.95 12.85
C LEU A 130 30.65 2.05 11.33
N ASP A 131 29.96 2.97 10.63
CA ASP A 131 30.14 3.26 9.20
C ASP A 131 30.76 4.66 8.96
N LEU A 132 30.98 5.46 10.01
CA LEU A 132 31.42 6.86 9.86
C LEU A 132 32.77 7.20 10.50
N GLU A 133 33.36 6.33 11.32
CA GLU A 133 34.72 6.52 11.87
C GLU A 133 35.85 6.10 10.90
N GLY A 134 35.51 5.65 9.68
CA GLY A 134 36.47 5.36 8.61
C GLY A 134 36.55 6.41 7.49
N LEU A 135 35.80 7.51 7.57
CA LEU A 135 35.62 8.47 6.46
C LEU A 135 36.28 9.83 6.72
N GLY A 136 37.52 9.79 7.20
CA GLY A 136 38.37 10.97 7.31
C GLY A 136 39.10 11.34 6.02
N ASP A 137 39.07 10.51 4.97
CA ASP A 137 39.94 10.73 3.80
C ASP A 137 39.47 10.00 2.53
N LEU A 138 38.24 10.24 2.03
CA LEU A 138 37.84 9.81 0.68
C LEU A 138 36.73 10.70 0.08
N ASP A 139 37.15 11.62 -0.80
CA ASP A 139 36.31 12.31 -1.80
C ASP A 139 35.78 11.33 -2.88
N GLU A 140 35.99 10.02 -2.72
CA GLU A 140 35.49 8.92 -3.57
C GLU A 140 34.21 8.24 -3.04
N SER A 141 33.73 8.59 -1.84
CA SER A 141 32.62 7.88 -1.17
C SER A 141 31.20 8.32 -1.58
N TYR A 142 31.04 9.29 -2.49
CA TYR A 142 29.71 9.71 -2.98
C TYR A 142 29.19 8.89 -4.17
N GLU A 143 30.07 8.16 -4.87
CA GLU A 143 29.66 7.29 -5.99
C GLU A 143 29.04 5.96 -5.51
N ASP A 144 29.43 5.47 -4.33
CA ASP A 144 28.93 4.19 -3.76
C ASP A 144 27.47 4.26 -3.29
N ALA A 145 26.95 5.44 -2.94
CA ALA A 145 25.53 5.64 -2.60
C ALA A 145 24.62 5.73 -3.85
N CYS A 146 25.20 5.67 -5.06
CA CYS A 146 24.48 5.87 -6.31
C CYS A 146 24.14 4.57 -7.05
N ASP A 147 24.68 3.41 -6.66
CA ASP A 147 24.31 2.13 -7.28
C ASP A 147 22.88 1.74 -6.87
N PRO A 148 21.94 1.64 -7.84
CA PRO A 148 20.61 1.15 -7.55
C PRO A 148 20.54 -0.21 -6.84
N ALA A 149 21.50 -1.12 -7.06
CA ALA A 149 21.52 -2.43 -6.42
C ALA A 149 21.71 -2.30 -4.91
N ILE A 150 22.58 -1.39 -4.47
CA ILE A 150 22.81 -1.07 -3.05
C ILE A 150 21.55 -0.47 -2.44
N VAL A 151 20.88 0.44 -3.15
CA VAL A 151 19.60 1.02 -2.71
C VAL A 151 18.57 -0.09 -2.50
N VAL A 152 18.36 -0.95 -3.49
CA VAL A 152 17.40 -2.07 -3.40
C VAL A 152 17.74 -3.01 -2.24
N ALA A 153 19.02 -3.37 -2.06
CA ALA A 153 19.46 -4.20 -0.94
C ALA A 153 19.16 -3.54 0.42
N ALA A 154 19.39 -2.23 0.55
CA ALA A 154 19.06 -1.48 1.76
C ALA A 154 17.55 -1.45 2.02
N PHE A 155 16.71 -1.33 0.98
CA PHE A 155 15.26 -1.42 1.11
C PHE A 155 14.80 -2.81 1.57
N LYS A 156 15.38 -3.89 1.01
CA LYS A 156 15.08 -5.27 1.42
C LYS A 156 15.48 -5.55 2.87
N SER A 157 16.66 -5.08 3.28
CA SER A 157 17.09 -5.16 4.69
C SER A 157 16.15 -4.42 5.63
N LYS A 158 15.73 -3.19 5.28
CA LYS A 158 14.76 -2.41 6.07
C LYS A 158 13.37 -3.05 6.11
N GLU A 159 12.93 -3.68 5.02
CA GLU A 159 11.68 -4.45 4.98
C GLU A 159 11.70 -5.59 6.00
N GLN A 160 12.79 -6.38 6.03
CA GLN A 160 12.92 -7.50 6.95
C GLN A 160 12.86 -7.02 8.42
N LYS A 161 13.62 -5.97 8.75
CA LYS A 161 13.58 -5.34 10.08
C LYS A 161 12.18 -4.80 10.45
N GLU A 162 11.46 -4.21 9.49
CA GLU A 162 10.08 -3.74 9.70
C GLU A 162 9.14 -4.91 10.06
N VAL A 163 9.25 -6.02 9.33
CA VAL A 163 8.43 -7.22 9.54
C VAL A 163 8.70 -7.81 10.93
N GLU A 164 9.97 -7.97 11.30
CA GLU A 164 10.35 -8.45 12.64
C GLU A 164 9.84 -7.55 13.76
N ALA A 165 9.99 -6.23 13.58
CA ALA A 165 9.51 -5.26 14.56
C ALA A 165 7.98 -5.28 14.72
N ILE A 166 7.21 -5.47 13.64
CA ILE A 166 5.75 -5.60 13.76
C ILE A 166 5.35 -6.91 14.43
N HIS A 167 6.05 -8.02 14.18
CA HIS A 167 5.82 -9.29 14.87
C HIS A 167 6.10 -9.18 16.38
N SER A 168 7.23 -8.57 16.76
CA SER A 168 7.57 -8.31 18.16
C SER A 168 6.54 -7.41 18.84
N LEU A 169 6.13 -6.31 18.18
CA LEU A 169 5.12 -5.40 18.70
C LEU A 169 3.75 -6.10 18.90
N ARG A 170 3.35 -6.97 17.97
CA ARG A 170 2.11 -7.76 18.10
C ARG A 170 2.17 -8.68 19.30
N ALA A 171 3.26 -9.43 19.48
CA ALA A 171 3.43 -10.32 20.62
C ALA A 171 3.34 -9.55 21.95
N ALA A 172 4.01 -8.40 22.05
CA ALA A 172 3.95 -7.54 23.22
C ALA A 172 2.54 -7.01 23.51
N ASN A 173 1.81 -6.57 22.48
CA ASN A 173 0.45 -6.03 22.66
C ASN A 173 -0.58 -7.12 23.01
N LEU A 174 -0.43 -8.33 22.46
CA LEU A 174 -1.27 -9.47 22.82
C LEU A 174 -1.01 -9.92 24.26
N ALA A 175 0.26 -10.03 24.67
CA ALA A 175 0.62 -10.34 26.05
C ALA A 175 0.11 -9.28 27.04
N LYS A 176 0.22 -8.00 26.68
CA LYS A 176 -0.32 -6.88 27.45
C LYS A 176 -1.83 -6.99 27.68
N MET A 177 -2.59 -7.44 26.69
CA MET A 177 -4.03 -7.70 26.85
C MET A 177 -4.29 -8.89 27.78
N ALA A 178 -3.53 -9.98 27.66
CA ALA A 178 -3.66 -11.11 28.58
C ALA A 178 -3.37 -10.73 30.05
N MET A 179 -2.59 -9.66 30.28
CA MET A 179 -2.29 -9.14 31.60
C MET A 179 -3.36 -8.20 32.16
N SER A 180 -4.26 -7.63 31.35
CA SER A 180 -5.27 -6.69 31.88
C SER A 180 -6.28 -7.35 32.80
N ASP A 181 -6.50 -8.65 32.66
CA ASP A 181 -7.40 -9.41 33.53
C ASP A 181 -6.80 -9.65 34.93
N ARG A 182 -5.49 -9.41 35.10
CA ARG A 182 -4.75 -9.64 36.34
C ARG A 182 -4.22 -8.37 36.99
N ILE A 183 -4.10 -7.29 36.21
CA ILE A 183 -3.50 -6.02 36.64
C ILE A 183 -4.40 -4.88 36.14
N GLU A 184 -5.08 -4.20 37.08
CA GLU A 184 -6.06 -3.15 36.75
C GLU A 184 -5.42 -1.88 36.14
N GLU A 185 -4.11 -1.65 36.36
CA GLU A 185 -3.41 -0.44 35.91
C GLU A 185 -2.77 -0.53 34.52
N VAL A 186 -3.04 -1.59 33.74
CA VAL A 186 -2.45 -1.73 32.39
C VAL A 186 -2.97 -0.63 31.48
N LYS A 187 -2.04 0.19 30.95
CA LYS A 187 -2.36 1.37 30.14
C LYS A 187 -2.47 1.04 28.66
N PHE A 188 -3.63 1.37 28.08
CA PHE A 188 -3.94 1.22 26.66
C PHE A 188 -4.08 2.57 25.98
N CYS A 189 -4.31 2.52 24.65
CA CYS A 189 -4.63 3.66 23.82
C CYS A 189 -3.54 4.75 23.78
N LEU A 190 -3.75 5.75 22.92
CA LEU A 190 -2.88 6.92 22.81
C LEU A 190 -2.93 7.79 24.08
N CYS A 191 -4.06 7.78 24.79
CA CYS A 191 -4.25 8.54 26.02
C CYS A 191 -3.59 7.92 27.26
N ARG A 192 -3.03 6.71 27.14
CA ARG A 192 -2.35 5.97 28.21
C ARG A 192 -3.21 5.75 29.45
N LYS A 193 -4.51 5.57 29.26
CA LYS A 193 -5.47 5.22 30.32
C LYS A 193 -5.77 3.72 30.27
N THR A 194 -6.34 3.20 31.35
CA THR A 194 -6.75 1.79 31.46
C THR A 194 -7.88 1.44 30.49
N ALA A 195 -8.16 0.14 30.37
CA ALA A 195 -9.27 -0.33 29.56
C ALA A 195 -10.59 0.24 30.11
N SER A 196 -11.42 0.82 29.24
CA SER A 196 -12.68 1.43 29.65
C SER A 196 -13.66 1.56 28.49
N GLY A 197 -14.93 1.23 28.73
CA GLY A 197 -16.00 1.34 27.74
C GLY A 197 -15.72 0.55 26.47
N PHE A 198 -16.19 1.06 25.32
CA PHE A 198 -15.98 0.42 24.03
C PHE A 198 -14.54 0.63 23.53
N MET A 199 -13.87 -0.48 23.20
CA MET A 199 -12.50 -0.49 22.70
C MET A 199 -12.40 -1.19 21.35
N LEU A 200 -11.44 -0.73 20.53
CA LEU A 200 -11.15 -1.24 19.20
C LEU A 200 -9.73 -1.80 19.17
N GLN A 201 -9.58 -3.01 18.64
CA GLN A 201 -8.27 -3.61 18.39
C GLN A 201 -7.76 -3.24 16.99
N CYS A 202 -6.54 -2.71 16.91
CA CYS A 202 -5.91 -2.42 15.62
C CYS A 202 -5.49 -3.71 14.90
N GLU A 203 -5.89 -3.90 13.64
CA GLU A 203 -5.52 -5.08 12.86
C GLU A 203 -4.02 -5.20 12.57
N LEU A 204 -3.30 -4.08 12.52
CA LEU A 204 -1.87 -4.09 12.24
C LEU A 204 -1.04 -4.36 13.49
N CYS A 205 -1.14 -3.53 14.54
CA CYS A 205 -0.30 -3.68 15.73
C CYS A 205 -0.92 -4.53 16.85
N LYS A 206 -2.21 -4.86 16.77
CA LYS A 206 -2.97 -5.62 17.78
C LYS A 206 -3.09 -4.96 19.16
N ASP A 207 -2.74 -3.66 19.28
CA ASP A 207 -3.01 -2.85 20.48
C ASP A 207 -4.47 -2.36 20.51
N TRP A 208 -4.93 -1.97 21.70
CA TRP A 208 -6.30 -1.55 21.98
C TRP A 208 -6.43 -0.03 22.16
N PHE A 209 -7.51 0.51 21.59
CA PHE A 209 -7.79 1.95 21.58
C PHE A 209 -9.22 2.22 22.00
N HIS A 210 -9.46 3.25 22.79
CA HIS A 210 -10.82 3.68 23.14
C HIS A 210 -11.53 4.22 21.91
N GLY A 211 -12.79 3.85 21.70
CA GLY A 211 -13.60 4.34 20.57
C GLY A 211 -13.73 5.87 20.53
N ALA A 212 -13.67 6.54 21.69
CA ALA A 212 -13.70 8.00 21.80
C ALA A 212 -12.36 8.68 21.46
N CYS A 213 -11.23 7.95 21.51
CA CYS A 213 -9.90 8.51 21.27
C CYS A 213 -9.43 8.40 19.81
N VAL A 214 -10.14 7.64 18.98
CA VAL A 214 -9.75 7.37 17.59
C VAL A 214 -10.95 7.54 16.67
N PRO A 215 -10.72 7.97 15.40
CA PRO A 215 -11.80 7.99 14.42
C PRO A 215 -12.34 6.58 14.20
N LEU A 216 -13.65 6.39 14.36
CA LEU A 216 -14.29 5.14 14.03
C LEU A 216 -14.13 4.84 12.53
N PRO A 217 -13.92 3.57 12.14
CA PRO A 217 -13.93 3.18 10.74
C PRO A 217 -15.21 3.70 10.09
N LYS A 218 -15.08 4.53 9.04
CA LYS A 218 -16.24 4.98 8.28
C LYS A 218 -16.83 3.76 7.59
N ALA A 219 -17.92 3.20 8.13
CA ALA A 219 -18.80 2.33 7.36
C ALA A 219 -19.15 3.10 6.08
N GLY A 220 -18.73 2.59 4.93
CA GLY A 220 -18.99 3.26 3.66
C GLY A 220 -20.50 3.48 3.51
N SER A 221 -20.94 4.74 3.58
CA SER A 221 -22.24 5.26 3.11
C SER A 221 -23.49 4.39 3.29
N GLN A 222 -23.57 3.56 4.33
CA GLN A 222 -24.79 2.87 4.74
C GLN A 222 -25.06 3.29 6.18
N LYS A 223 -25.94 4.29 6.32
CA LYS A 223 -26.57 4.59 7.60
C LYS A 223 -27.23 3.30 8.09
N LYS A 224 -27.01 2.98 9.38
CA LYS A 224 -27.75 2.02 10.21
C LYS A 224 -27.11 0.63 10.36
N LEU A 225 -26.07 0.53 11.20
CA LEU A 225 -25.83 -0.64 12.04
C LEU A 225 -25.15 -0.17 13.33
N MET A 226 -25.97 0.28 14.27
CA MET A 226 -25.64 0.32 15.70
C MET A 226 -26.72 -0.51 16.37
N VAL A 227 -26.31 -1.33 17.33
CA VAL A 227 -27.07 -2.38 18.04
C VAL A 227 -27.06 -3.74 17.32
N SER A 228 -26.13 -4.61 17.74
CA SER A 228 -26.42 -5.95 18.29
C SER A 228 -25.10 -6.69 18.51
N ALA A 229 -24.73 -6.85 19.78
CA ALA A 229 -23.79 -7.89 20.17
C ALA A 229 -24.46 -9.24 19.92
N GLY A 230 -23.83 -10.08 19.09
CA GLY A 230 -24.28 -11.45 18.81
C GLY A 230 -25.25 -11.56 17.65
N SER A 231 -24.74 -11.59 16.41
CA SER A 231 -25.32 -12.29 15.25
C SER A 231 -24.38 -12.18 14.07
N GLN A 232 -23.83 -13.32 13.64
CA GLN A 232 -23.01 -13.46 12.44
C GLN A 232 -23.88 -13.18 11.21
N GLY A 233 -23.51 -12.15 10.44
CA GLY A 233 -24.23 -11.73 9.24
C GLY A 233 -23.36 -10.80 8.41
N ASN A 234 -22.63 -11.40 7.49
CA ASN A 234 -21.76 -10.91 6.39
C ASN A 234 -21.83 -9.43 5.96
N SER A 235 -21.62 -8.48 6.88
CA SER A 235 -21.23 -7.12 6.53
C SER A 235 -19.70 -7.09 6.48
N LYS A 236 -19.12 -6.56 5.40
CA LYS A 236 -17.66 -6.39 5.25
C LYS A 236 -17.15 -5.60 6.45
N GLU A 237 -16.70 -6.30 7.48
CA GLU A 237 -16.34 -5.72 8.77
C GLU A 237 -15.19 -4.74 8.53
N ALA A 238 -15.46 -3.46 8.78
CA ALA A 238 -14.48 -2.41 8.51
C ALA A 238 -13.33 -2.55 9.51
N LYS A 239 -12.29 -3.29 9.08
CA LYS A 239 -11.07 -3.56 9.85
C LYS A 239 -10.43 -2.25 10.34
N PHE A 240 -10.37 -2.07 11.66
CA PHE A 240 -9.82 -0.86 12.29
C PHE A 240 -8.28 -0.85 12.23
N LEU A 241 -7.73 0.29 11.82
CA LEU A 241 -6.30 0.60 11.91
C LEU A 241 -6.11 1.86 12.75
N CYS A 242 -5.23 1.79 13.75
CA CYS A 242 -4.97 2.94 14.61
C CYS A 242 -4.26 4.08 13.84
N PRO A 243 -4.31 5.33 14.33
CA PRO A 243 -3.67 6.47 13.68
C PRO A 243 -2.16 6.30 13.44
N LEU A 244 -1.47 5.53 14.28
CA LEU A 244 -0.04 5.23 14.16
C LEU A 244 0.24 4.24 13.01
N CYS A 245 -0.66 3.29 12.78
CA CYS A 245 -0.55 2.29 11.71
C CYS A 245 -1.09 2.80 10.36
N GLN A 246 -2.00 3.78 10.38
CA GLN A 246 -2.58 4.36 9.18
C GLN A 246 -1.82 5.62 8.73
N ARG A 247 -0.52 5.49 8.40
CA ARG A 247 0.37 6.62 8.06
C ARG A 247 0.07 7.29 6.71
N SER A 248 -0.47 6.53 5.77
CA SER A 248 -0.68 6.95 4.38
C SER A 248 -2.10 6.67 3.88
N ARG A 249 -2.41 7.19 2.70
CA ARG A 249 -3.49 6.69 1.85
C ARG A 249 -3.02 5.41 1.17
N ARG A 250 -3.97 4.56 0.79
CA ARG A 250 -3.73 3.29 0.09
C ARG A 250 -4.36 3.38 -1.31
N PRO A 251 -3.65 3.91 -2.31
CA PRO A 251 -4.15 3.97 -3.68
C PRO A 251 -4.27 2.57 -4.29
N ARG A 252 -5.04 2.44 -5.38
CA ARG A 252 -5.13 1.21 -6.17
C ARG A 252 -3.81 0.95 -6.90
N LEU A 253 -3.51 -0.31 -7.19
CA LEU A 253 -2.28 -0.70 -7.89
C LEU A 253 -2.18 -0.02 -9.28
N GLU A 254 -3.28 0.06 -10.02
CA GLU A 254 -3.37 0.77 -11.31
C GLU A 254 -2.85 2.22 -11.23
N THR A 255 -3.24 2.95 -10.18
CA THR A 255 -2.77 4.31 -9.94
C THR A 255 -1.27 4.36 -9.70
N ILE A 256 -0.73 3.40 -8.95
CA ILE A 256 0.71 3.28 -8.68
C ILE A 256 1.48 2.98 -9.97
N LEU A 257 0.99 2.04 -10.78
CA LEU A 257 1.61 1.67 -12.05
C LEU A 257 1.67 2.86 -13.02
N SER A 258 0.61 3.68 -13.07
CA SER A 258 0.60 4.93 -13.86
C SER A 258 1.71 5.91 -13.42
N LEU A 259 1.93 6.04 -12.11
CA LEU A 259 3.01 6.89 -11.58
C LEU A 259 4.39 6.35 -11.98
N LEU A 260 4.61 5.03 -11.93
CA LEU A 260 5.86 4.40 -12.35
C LEU A 260 6.13 4.56 -13.85
N VAL A 261 5.12 4.39 -14.70
CA VAL A 261 5.26 4.63 -16.15
C VAL A 261 5.61 6.09 -16.43
N SER A 262 5.03 7.03 -15.69
CA SER A 262 5.39 8.45 -15.83
C SER A 262 6.80 8.76 -15.30
N LEU A 263 7.28 8.04 -14.28
CA LEU A 263 8.63 8.17 -13.74
C LEU A 263 9.70 7.75 -14.76
N GLN A 264 9.45 6.68 -15.54
CA GLN A 264 10.37 6.19 -16.57
C GLN A 264 10.67 7.21 -17.67
N LYS A 265 9.79 8.20 -17.86
CA LYS A 265 9.96 9.26 -18.86
C LYS A 265 10.87 10.38 -18.36
N LEU A 266 11.26 10.36 -17.08
CA LEU A 266 12.07 11.40 -16.46
C LEU A 266 13.55 11.04 -16.54
N PRO A 267 14.40 11.92 -17.11
CA PRO A 267 15.85 11.71 -17.17
C PRO A 267 16.55 12.15 -15.87
N VAL A 268 16.01 11.73 -14.72
CA VAL A 268 16.45 12.16 -13.37
C VAL A 268 16.01 11.13 -12.34
N ARG A 269 16.89 10.81 -11.39
CA ARG A 269 16.58 9.91 -10.28
C ARG A 269 15.94 10.66 -9.12
N LEU A 270 14.97 10.01 -8.51
CA LEU A 270 14.34 10.46 -7.28
C LEU A 270 14.38 9.34 -6.24
N PRO A 271 14.79 9.60 -5.00
CA PRO A 271 14.75 8.60 -3.94
C PRO A 271 13.31 8.12 -3.67
N GLU A 272 12.30 8.99 -3.86
CA GLU A 272 10.90 8.58 -3.79
C GLU A 272 10.48 7.67 -4.96
N GLY A 273 11.15 7.78 -6.11
CA GLY A 273 10.94 6.90 -7.26
C GLY A 273 11.41 5.47 -6.98
N GLU A 274 12.61 5.35 -6.42
CA GLU A 274 13.18 4.05 -5.99
C GLU A 274 12.35 3.42 -4.88
N ALA A 275 11.98 4.22 -3.87
CA ALA A 275 11.09 3.77 -2.81
C ALA A 275 9.75 3.26 -3.36
N LEU A 276 9.17 3.94 -4.35
CA LEU A 276 7.92 3.51 -4.99
C LEU A 276 8.09 2.20 -5.75
N GLN A 277 9.21 2.01 -6.44
CA GLN A 277 9.54 0.76 -7.14
C GLN A 277 9.64 -0.40 -6.14
N CYS A 278 10.44 -0.26 -5.08
CA CYS A 278 10.59 -1.28 -4.04
C CYS A 278 9.25 -1.59 -3.35
N LEU A 279 8.44 -0.57 -3.03
CA LEU A 279 7.11 -0.76 -2.45
C LEU A 279 6.18 -1.55 -3.38
N THR A 280 6.25 -1.27 -4.69
CA THR A 280 5.41 -1.94 -5.68
C THR A 280 5.83 -3.40 -5.87
N GLU A 281 7.13 -3.68 -5.97
CA GLU A 281 7.67 -5.04 -6.01
C GLU A 281 7.25 -5.84 -4.78
N ARG A 282 7.39 -5.25 -3.58
CA ARG A 282 6.94 -5.85 -2.33
C ARG A 282 5.45 -6.19 -2.33
N ALA A 283 4.61 -5.25 -2.78
CA ALA A 283 3.16 -5.42 -2.82
C ALA A 283 2.74 -6.53 -3.80
N MET A 284 3.35 -6.57 -4.99
CA MET A 284 3.08 -7.59 -5.99
C MET A 284 3.59 -8.97 -5.53
N GLY A 285 4.80 -9.04 -4.97
CA GLY A 285 5.33 -10.27 -4.40
C GLY A 285 4.45 -10.82 -3.27
N TRP A 286 3.85 -9.95 -2.46
CA TRP A 286 2.83 -10.37 -1.49
C TRP A 286 1.57 -10.92 -2.18
N GLN A 287 1.07 -10.26 -3.23
CA GLN A 287 -0.10 -10.74 -3.97
C GLN A 287 0.16 -12.11 -4.62
N ASP A 288 1.35 -12.33 -5.17
CA ASP A 288 1.74 -13.62 -5.76
C ASP A 288 1.79 -14.72 -4.71
N ARG A 289 2.45 -14.47 -3.56
CA ARG A 289 2.48 -15.43 -2.45
C ARG A 289 1.09 -15.73 -1.92
N ALA A 290 0.23 -14.71 -1.81
CA ALA A 290 -1.16 -14.91 -1.38
C ALA A 290 -1.95 -15.77 -2.38
N ARG A 291 -1.81 -15.51 -3.69
CA ARG A 291 -2.42 -16.35 -4.73
C ARG A 291 -1.93 -17.79 -4.68
N GLN A 292 -0.62 -18.00 -4.55
CA GLN A 292 -0.03 -19.34 -4.45
C GLN A 292 -0.53 -20.08 -3.21
N ALA A 293 -0.59 -19.42 -2.05
CA ALA A 293 -1.12 -20.02 -0.83
C ALA A 293 -2.60 -20.42 -0.95
N LEU A 294 -3.40 -19.61 -1.67
CA LEU A 294 -4.82 -19.90 -1.96
C LEU A 294 -5.03 -20.98 -3.03
N ALA A 295 -4.03 -21.22 -3.88
CA ALA A 295 -4.09 -22.20 -4.96
C ALA A 295 -3.71 -23.63 -4.52
N THR A 296 -3.42 -23.86 -3.23
CA THR A 296 -3.18 -25.21 -2.71
C THR A 296 -4.45 -26.05 -2.81
N ASN A 297 -4.31 -27.34 -3.17
CA ASN A 297 -5.46 -28.24 -3.38
C ASN A 297 -6.38 -28.34 -2.16
N GLU A 298 -5.80 -28.34 -0.96
CA GLU A 298 -6.54 -28.37 0.30
C GLU A 298 -7.43 -27.14 0.44
N LEU A 299 -6.87 -25.95 0.19
CA LEU A 299 -7.58 -24.69 0.38
C LEU A 299 -8.55 -24.40 -0.75
N SER A 300 -8.19 -24.74 -2.00
CA SER A 300 -9.09 -24.60 -3.15
C SER A 300 -10.32 -25.52 -3.00
N SER A 301 -10.13 -26.77 -2.57
CA SER A 301 -11.24 -27.70 -2.28
C SER A 301 -12.12 -27.21 -1.13
N ALA A 302 -11.51 -26.73 -0.04
CA ALA A 302 -12.27 -26.17 1.09
C ALA A 302 -13.06 -24.92 0.68
N LEU A 303 -12.49 -24.03 -0.13
CA LEU A 303 -13.16 -22.84 -0.67
C LEU A 303 -14.31 -23.20 -1.59
N ALA A 304 -14.15 -24.20 -2.46
CA ALA A 304 -15.22 -24.69 -3.33
C ALA A 304 -16.40 -25.23 -2.50
N LYS A 305 -16.13 -26.07 -1.49
CA LYS A 305 -17.15 -26.58 -0.57
C LYS A 305 -17.87 -25.46 0.17
N LEU A 306 -17.12 -24.47 0.68
CA LEU A 306 -17.71 -23.29 1.33
C LEU A 306 -18.56 -22.47 0.36
N SER A 307 -18.16 -22.34 -0.89
CA SER A 307 -18.94 -21.65 -1.92
C SER A 307 -20.28 -22.35 -2.18
N VAL A 308 -20.27 -23.68 -2.33
CA VAL A 308 -21.48 -24.49 -2.50
C VAL A 308 -22.40 -24.37 -1.28
N LEU A 309 -21.86 -24.47 -0.07
CA LEU A 309 -22.64 -24.30 1.16
C LEU A 309 -23.24 -22.89 1.27
N SER A 310 -22.45 -21.86 0.94
CA SER A 310 -22.93 -20.47 0.93
C SER A 310 -24.04 -20.28 -0.10
N GLN A 311 -23.93 -20.87 -1.28
CA GLN A 311 -24.97 -20.81 -2.31
C GLN A 311 -26.25 -21.51 -1.85
N LYS A 312 -26.15 -22.72 -1.31
CA LYS A 312 -27.30 -23.45 -0.74
C LYS A 312 -28.01 -22.66 0.35
N MET A 313 -27.26 -21.99 1.23
CA MET A 313 -27.84 -21.11 2.26
C MET A 313 -28.58 -19.91 1.68
N VAL A 314 -28.03 -19.27 0.63
CA VAL A 314 -28.70 -18.16 -0.07
C VAL A 314 -29.96 -18.62 -0.77
N GLU A 315 -29.91 -19.78 -1.44
CA GLU A 315 -31.06 -20.39 -2.11
C GLU A 315 -32.16 -20.79 -1.11
N GLN A 316 -31.78 -21.40 0.02
CA GLN A 316 -32.73 -21.74 1.07
C GLN A 316 -33.40 -20.48 1.65
N ALA A 317 -32.63 -19.43 1.93
CA ALA A 317 -33.18 -18.15 2.40
C ALA A 317 -34.14 -17.52 1.36
N ALA A 318 -33.83 -17.65 0.06
CA ALA A 318 -34.71 -17.20 -1.02
C ALA A 318 -36.00 -18.03 -1.11
N ARG A 319 -35.92 -19.37 -0.96
CA ARG A 319 -37.07 -20.28 -0.92
C ARG A 319 -37.99 -19.97 0.26
N GLU A 320 -37.43 -19.86 1.48
CA GLU A 320 -38.19 -19.51 2.68
C GLU A 320 -38.88 -18.15 2.55
N LYS A 321 -38.24 -17.18 1.89
CA LYS A 321 -38.85 -15.87 1.64
C LYS A 321 -40.03 -15.98 0.67
N THR A 322 -39.88 -16.76 -0.40
CA THR A 322 -40.95 -17.00 -1.38
C THR A 322 -42.12 -17.75 -0.74
N GLU A 323 -41.85 -18.76 0.07
CA GLU A 323 -42.88 -19.53 0.78
C GLU A 323 -43.66 -18.63 1.77
N LYS A 324 -42.98 -17.76 2.51
CA LYS A 324 -43.63 -16.77 3.38
C LYS A 324 -44.54 -15.82 2.60
N ILE A 325 -44.14 -15.41 1.40
CA ILE A 325 -44.97 -14.55 0.53
C ILE A 325 -46.20 -15.31 0.04
N ILE A 326 -46.02 -16.55 -0.44
CA ILE A 326 -47.13 -17.40 -0.91
C ILE A 326 -48.12 -17.67 0.23
N ASN A 327 -47.63 -18.05 1.41
CA ASN A 327 -48.49 -18.30 2.58
C ASN A 327 -49.24 -17.04 3.02
N ALA A 328 -48.61 -15.87 2.96
CA ALA A 328 -49.27 -14.61 3.27
C ALA A 328 -50.37 -14.26 2.25
N GLU A 329 -50.12 -14.45 0.94
CA GLU A 329 -51.13 -14.22 -0.10
C GLU A 329 -52.27 -15.25 -0.04
N LEU A 330 -51.99 -16.52 0.26
CA LEU A 330 -53.02 -17.54 0.49
C LEU A 330 -53.92 -17.19 1.68
N GLN A 331 -53.34 -16.76 2.81
CA GLN A 331 -54.11 -16.32 3.97
C GLN A 331 -54.96 -15.09 3.65
N LYS A 332 -54.41 -14.14 2.89
CA LYS A 332 -55.13 -12.94 2.46
C LYS A 332 -56.29 -13.27 1.51
N ALA A 333 -56.10 -14.23 0.60
CA ALA A 333 -57.18 -14.73 -0.25
C ALA A 333 -58.25 -15.47 0.55
N ALA A 334 -57.87 -16.27 1.55
CA ALA A 334 -58.80 -16.98 2.43
C ALA A 334 -59.59 -16.03 3.37
N ALA A 335 -59.03 -14.88 3.71
CA ALA A 335 -59.67 -13.85 4.52
C ALA A 335 -60.51 -12.84 3.69
N ASN A 336 -60.60 -13.02 2.36
CA ASN A 336 -61.38 -12.15 1.50
C ASN A 336 -62.88 -12.51 1.54
N PRO A 337 -63.76 -11.64 2.08
CA PRO A 337 -65.18 -11.93 2.25
C PRO A 337 -65.94 -12.13 0.91
N ASP A 338 -65.48 -11.52 -0.18
CA ASP A 338 -66.12 -11.67 -1.51
C ASP A 338 -65.95 -13.08 -2.10
N LEU A 339 -64.86 -13.80 -1.76
CA LEU A 339 -64.64 -15.18 -2.18
C LEU A 339 -65.44 -16.18 -1.35
N GLN A 340 -65.60 -15.94 -0.04
CA GLN A 340 -66.37 -16.81 0.85
C GLN A 340 -67.86 -16.85 0.51
N GLY A 341 -68.42 -15.75 -0.02
CA GLY A 341 -69.79 -15.71 -0.54
C GLY A 341 -70.03 -16.63 -1.74
N HIS A 342 -69.03 -16.83 -2.61
CA HIS A 342 -69.14 -17.72 -3.77
C HIS A 342 -68.91 -19.21 -3.46
N ILE A 343 -68.18 -19.54 -2.39
CA ILE A 343 -67.94 -20.94 -2.00
C ILE A 343 -69.22 -21.59 -1.42
N GLN A 344 -70.07 -20.84 -0.69
CA GLN A 344 -71.36 -21.35 -0.22
C GLN A 344 -72.33 -21.69 -1.37
N THR A 345 -72.19 -21.05 -2.54
CA THR A 345 -73.01 -21.36 -3.73
C THR A 345 -72.56 -22.65 -4.41
N PHE A 346 -71.26 -23.01 -4.35
CA PHE A 346 -70.74 -24.23 -5.00
C PHE A 346 -70.96 -25.52 -4.18
N GLN A 347 -71.08 -25.44 -2.86
CA GLN A 347 -71.39 -26.62 -2.02
C GLN A 347 -72.83 -27.14 -2.19
N GLN A 348 -73.71 -26.42 -2.88
CA GLN A 348 -75.05 -26.92 -3.23
C GLN A 348 -75.10 -27.76 -4.52
N ALA A 349 -74.01 -27.85 -5.29
CA ALA A 349 -73.92 -28.73 -6.45
C ALA A 349 -73.16 -30.02 -6.08
N GLY A 350 -73.91 -31.04 -5.66
CA GLY A 350 -73.37 -32.36 -5.33
C GLY A 350 -72.75 -33.04 -6.55
N PHE A 351 -71.43 -33.27 -6.49
CA PHE A 351 -70.76 -34.31 -7.28
C PHE A 351 -69.89 -35.16 -6.36
N SER A 352 -70.43 -36.32 -5.99
CA SER A 352 -69.68 -37.43 -5.41
C SER A 352 -68.69 -37.97 -6.44
N ARG A 353 -67.39 -37.89 -6.19
CA ARG A 353 -66.41 -38.81 -6.78
C ARG A 353 -65.48 -39.32 -5.69
N ALA A 354 -65.49 -40.64 -5.56
CA ALA A 354 -64.71 -41.42 -4.62
C ALA A 354 -63.20 -41.23 -4.81
N ALA A 355 -62.48 -41.31 -3.69
CA ALA A 355 -61.03 -41.36 -3.63
C ALA A 355 -60.49 -42.57 -4.43
N SER A 356 -59.44 -42.35 -5.22
CA SER A 356 -58.60 -43.41 -5.77
C SER A 356 -57.14 -43.09 -5.40
N PRO A 357 -56.39 -44.03 -4.80
CA PRO A 357 -55.03 -43.77 -4.35
C PRO A 357 -54.07 -43.85 -5.54
N ARG A 358 -53.40 -42.75 -5.87
CA ARG A 358 -52.22 -42.76 -6.74
C ARG A 358 -50.97 -42.57 -5.89
N GLN A 359 -50.05 -43.52 -6.04
CA GLN A 359 -48.73 -43.55 -5.43
C GLN A 359 -47.94 -42.28 -5.76
N SER A 360 -47.30 -41.71 -4.74
CA SER A 360 -46.23 -40.71 -4.89
C SER A 360 -45.01 -41.43 -5.45
N VAL A 361 -44.65 -41.09 -6.69
CA VAL A 361 -43.39 -41.50 -7.29
C VAL A 361 -42.35 -40.50 -6.78
N ASP A 362 -41.47 -40.94 -5.90
CA ASP A 362 -40.25 -40.21 -5.56
C ASP A 362 -39.40 -40.13 -6.83
N TYR A 363 -39.17 -38.91 -7.31
CA TYR A 363 -38.16 -38.64 -8.32
C TYR A 363 -36.81 -38.59 -7.60
N ASP A 364 -36.02 -39.65 -7.73
CA ASP A 364 -34.57 -39.64 -7.49
C ASP A 364 -33.94 -38.70 -8.52
N ASP A 365 -33.49 -37.54 -8.06
CA ASP A 365 -32.75 -36.55 -8.84
C ASP A 365 -31.26 -36.89 -8.79
N GLU A 366 -30.89 -37.98 -9.47
CA GLU A 366 -29.49 -38.30 -9.80
C GLU A 366 -29.07 -37.44 -11.01
N GLU A 367 -28.81 -36.15 -10.78
CA GLU A 367 -28.09 -35.33 -11.76
C GLU A 367 -26.57 -35.51 -11.57
N THR A 368 -26.06 -36.38 -12.43
CA THR A 368 -24.65 -36.47 -12.81
C THR A 368 -24.27 -35.17 -13.53
N ASP A 369 -23.52 -34.28 -12.87
CA ASP A 369 -22.88 -33.15 -13.54
C ASP A 369 -21.36 -33.32 -13.54
N SER A 370 -20.83 -33.39 -14.75
CA SER A 370 -19.46 -33.75 -15.10
C SER A 370 -18.48 -32.61 -14.80
N ASP A 371 -17.38 -32.96 -14.15
CA ASP A 371 -16.41 -32.11 -13.46
C ASP A 371 -15.42 -31.28 -14.32
N GLU A 372 -15.62 -31.05 -15.63
CA GLU A 372 -14.47 -30.67 -16.49
C GLU A 372 -14.28 -29.17 -16.86
N ASP A 373 -15.27 -28.28 -16.75
CA ASP A 373 -15.19 -26.98 -17.47
C ASP A 373 -15.07 -25.69 -16.62
N ILE A 374 -14.47 -25.74 -15.41
CA ILE A 374 -14.25 -24.53 -14.57
C ILE A 374 -12.75 -24.25 -14.33
N ARG A 375 -11.87 -24.60 -15.28
CA ARG A 375 -10.42 -24.32 -15.15
C ARG A 375 -9.89 -23.15 -15.99
N GLU A 376 -10.74 -22.49 -16.80
CA GLU A 376 -10.25 -21.52 -17.79
C GLU A 376 -10.54 -20.02 -17.53
N THR A 377 -11.20 -19.64 -16.43
CA THR A 377 -11.62 -18.23 -16.25
C THR A 377 -10.62 -17.33 -15.51
N TYR A 378 -9.47 -17.83 -15.03
CA TYR A 378 -8.47 -17.01 -14.33
C TYR A 378 -7.06 -17.16 -14.89
N GLY A 379 -6.94 -17.13 -16.21
CA GLY A 379 -5.66 -17.04 -16.91
C GLY A 379 -5.55 -15.75 -17.70
N TYR A 380 -5.26 -14.62 -17.04
CA TYR A 380 -4.72 -13.45 -17.75
C TYR A 380 -3.29 -13.16 -17.30
N ASP A 381 -2.43 -13.38 -18.27
CA ASP A 381 -0.98 -13.30 -18.27
C ASP A 381 -0.51 -11.84 -18.15
N MET A 382 -0.07 -11.45 -16.94
CA MET A 382 0.64 -10.17 -16.69
C MET A 382 2.16 -10.33 -16.72
N LYS A 383 2.71 -11.52 -17.02
CA LYS A 383 4.17 -11.76 -16.97
C LYS A 383 4.93 -11.04 -18.10
N VAL A 384 4.28 -10.77 -19.23
CA VAL A 384 4.98 -10.34 -20.46
C VAL A 384 5.41 -8.86 -20.42
N LEU A 385 4.71 -7.99 -19.67
CA LEU A 385 5.07 -6.57 -19.61
C LEU A 385 6.25 -6.27 -18.67
N TRP A 386 6.56 -7.16 -17.72
CA TRP A 386 7.50 -6.81 -16.64
C TRP A 386 8.95 -7.25 -16.89
N CYS A 387 9.17 -8.26 -17.75
CA CYS A 387 10.53 -8.64 -18.17
C CYS A 387 11.26 -7.46 -18.84
N GLY A 388 10.54 -6.57 -19.53
CA GLY A 388 11.08 -5.34 -20.15
C GLY A 388 11.26 -4.13 -19.22
N LEU A 389 10.58 -4.09 -18.06
CA LEU A 389 10.65 -2.95 -17.14
C LEU A 389 11.89 -2.98 -16.23
N LEU A 390 12.39 -4.17 -15.88
CA LEU A 390 13.62 -4.34 -15.10
C LEU A 390 14.89 -4.42 -15.96
N THR A 391 14.81 -4.95 -17.18
CA THR A 391 15.99 -5.11 -18.05
C THR A 391 16.57 -3.78 -18.55
N ARG A 392 15.79 -2.70 -18.58
CA ARG A 392 16.29 -1.39 -19.03
C ARG A 392 17.01 -0.58 -17.95
N ASN A 393 16.93 -0.95 -16.68
CA ASN A 393 17.61 -0.22 -15.60
C ASN A 393 18.51 -1.07 -14.69
N TYR A 394 18.43 -2.41 -14.73
CA TYR A 394 19.23 -3.26 -13.84
C TYR A 394 19.78 -4.49 -14.56
N THR A 395 20.85 -4.33 -15.34
CA THR A 395 21.70 -5.46 -15.72
C THR A 395 22.68 -5.74 -14.58
N THR A 396 22.36 -6.72 -13.73
CA THR A 396 23.25 -7.82 -13.24
C THR A 396 22.61 -8.48 -12.01
N THR A 397 21.51 -9.19 -12.22
CA THR A 397 21.22 -10.38 -11.41
C THR A 397 20.42 -11.35 -12.27
N ARG A 398 21.13 -12.36 -12.75
CA ARG A 398 20.63 -13.44 -13.59
C ARG A 398 19.65 -14.28 -12.76
N PHE A 399 18.35 -13.98 -12.83
CA PHE A 399 17.33 -14.94 -12.40
C PHE A 399 17.30 -16.07 -13.43
N GLN A 400 18.00 -17.17 -13.14
CA GLN A 400 17.72 -18.45 -13.77
C GLN A 400 16.31 -18.88 -13.37
N PHE A 401 15.35 -18.68 -14.26
CA PHE A 401 14.14 -19.49 -14.27
C PHE A 401 14.55 -20.90 -14.68
N ASN A 402 14.74 -21.80 -13.70
CA ASN A 402 14.70 -23.22 -13.98
C ASN A 402 13.24 -23.58 -14.27
N SER A 403 12.91 -23.60 -15.56
CA SER A 403 11.78 -24.35 -16.08
C SER A 403 12.11 -25.82 -15.94
N VAL A 404 11.42 -26.53 -15.05
CA VAL A 404 11.35 -27.99 -15.08
C VAL A 404 9.89 -28.34 -15.32
N TYR A 405 9.70 -29.13 -16.36
CA TYR A 405 8.46 -29.74 -16.83
C TYR A 405 7.75 -30.54 -15.74
#